data_AF-A0A1V5MBQ8-F1
#
_entry.id   AF-A0A1V5MBQ8-F1
#
_cell.length_a   1.000
_cell.length_b   1.000
_cell.length_c   1.000
_cell.angle_alpha   90.00
_cell.angle_beta   90.00
_cell.angle_gamma   90.00
#
_symmetry.space_group_name_H-M   'P 1'
#
loop_
_entity.id
_entity.type
_entity.pdbx_description
1 polymer ?
#
loop_
_entity_poly.entity_id
_entity_poly.type
_entity_poly.pdbx_seq_one_letter_code
_entity_poly.pdbx_strand_id
1 'polypeptide(L)' 'MAGVLGAAAVTVSQPLLPYALGFAAGAMMYVVVEEVIPESQAGGHNDLATFSTLLGFLAMVVLDVVVV' A
#
# COMPACT_ATOMS: atom_id res chain seq x y z
N MET A 1 -4.05 7.22 -30.99
CA MET A 1 -4.17 5.82 -31.45
C MET A 1 -3.54 4.83 -30.46
N ALA A 2 -2.30 5.05 -29.99
CA ALA A 2 -1.66 4.18 -28.97
C ALA A 2 -2.48 4.01 -27.66
N GLY A 3 -3.12 5.08 -27.17
CA GLY A 3 -3.97 4.99 -25.96
C GLY A 3 -5.22 4.11 -26.11
N VAL A 4 -5.75 3.96 -27.33
CA VAL A 4 -6.93 3.11 -27.60
C VAL A 4 -6.55 1.64 -27.61
N LEU A 5 -5.36 1.32 -28.14
CA LEU A 5 -4.77 -0.02 -28.08
C LEU A 5 -4.37 -0.39 -26.63
N GLY A 6 -3.83 0.57 -25.88
CA GLY A 6 -3.54 0.40 -24.45
C GLY A 6 -4.81 0.15 -23.63
N ALA A 7 -5.87 0.91 -23.88
CA ALA A 7 -7.16 0.70 -23.24
C ALA A 7 -7.72 -0.70 -23.54
N ALA A 8 -7.71 -1.12 -24.81
CA ALA A 8 -8.20 -2.44 -25.22
C ALA A 8 -7.38 -3.61 -24.62
N ALA A 9 -6.06 -3.45 -24.49
CA ALA A 9 -5.20 -4.46 -23.87
C ALA A 9 -5.41 -4.59 -22.35
N VAL A 10 -5.70 -3.46 -21.68
CA VAL A 10 -6.04 -3.46 -20.25
C VAL A 10 -7.38 -4.14 -20.00
N THR A 11 -8.39 -3.95 -20.87
CA THR A 11 -9.73 -4.57 -20.71
C THR A 11 -9.70 -6.10 -20.62
N VAL A 12 -8.74 -6.74 -21.30
CA VAL A 12 -8.58 -8.21 -21.29
C VAL A 12 -7.85 -8.69 -20.01
N SER A 13 -6.97 -7.87 -19.45
CA SER A 13 -6.17 -8.20 -18.25
C SER A 13 -6.84 -7.78 -16.93
N GLN A 14 -7.90 -6.97 -16.99
CA GLN A 14 -8.67 -6.47 -15.85
C GLN A 14 -9.08 -7.54 -14.81
N PRO A 15 -9.49 -8.77 -15.16
CA PRO A 15 -9.91 -9.72 -14.13
C PRO A 15 -8.74 -10.37 -13.37
N LEU A 16 -7.54 -10.46 -13.95
CA LEU A 16 -6.39 -11.10 -13.30
C LEU A 16 -5.59 -10.11 -12.42
N LEU A 17 -5.55 -8.84 -12.83
CA LEU A 17 -4.89 -7.74 -12.12
C LEU A 17 -5.28 -7.59 -10.65
N PRO A 18 -6.58 -7.59 -10.24
CA PRO A 18 -6.95 -7.40 -8.84
C PRO A 18 -6.52 -8.59 -7.96
N TYR A 19 -6.45 -9.81 -8.50
CA TYR A 19 -5.95 -10.97 -7.76
C TYR A 19 -4.45 -10.86 -7.50
N ALA A 20 -3.67 -10.47 -8.53
CA ALA A 20 -2.24 -10.26 -8.37
C ALA A 20 -1.93 -9.07 -7.44
N LEU A 21 -2.67 -7.96 -7.55
CA LEU A 21 -2.55 -6.81 -6.66
C LEU A 21 -2.95 -7.15 -5.23
N GLY A 22 -4.00 -7.96 -5.03
CA GLY A 22 -4.39 -8.44 -3.71
C GLY A 22 -3.32 -9.29 -3.04
N PHE A 23 -2.68 -10.18 -3.80
CA PHE A 23 -1.54 -10.96 -3.32
C PHE A 23 -0.34 -10.07 -2.95
N ALA A 24 -0.01 -9.10 -3.80
CA ALA A 24 1.08 -8.16 -3.54
C ALA A 24 0.80 -7.28 -2.31
N ALA A 25 -0.43 -6.78 -2.15
CA ALA A 25 -0.84 -6.02 -0.98
C ALA A 25 -0.74 -6.84 0.32
N GLY A 26 -1.12 -8.12 0.27
CA GLY A 26 -0.97 -9.05 1.39
C GLY A 26 0.48 -9.26 1.81
N ALA A 27 1.39 -9.47 0.84
CA ALA A 27 2.81 -9.62 1.11
C ALA A 27 3.42 -8.36 1.77
N MET A 28 3.03 -7.16 1.31
CA MET A 28 3.50 -5.91 1.91
C MET A 28 2.98 -5.72 3.33
N MET A 29 1.72 -6.09 3.62
CA MET A 29 1.20 -6.02 5.00
C MET A 29 1.91 -6.98 5.96
N TYR A 30 2.27 -8.19 5.50
CA TYR A 30 3.03 -9.14 6.32
C TYR A 30 4.40 -8.58 6.72
N VAL A 31 5.17 -8.06 5.76
CA VAL A 31 6.48 -7.44 6.01
C VAL A 31 6.39 -6.26 6.97
N VAL A 32 5.37 -5.41 6.82
CA VAL A 32 5.17 -4.26 7.72
C VAL A 32 4.91 -4.72 9.16
N VAL A 33 4.08 -5.75 9.36
CA VAL A 33 3.73 -6.24 10.70
C VAL A 33 4.88 -6.98 11.37
N GLU A 34 5.61 -7.83 10.64
CA GLU A 34 6.65 -8.68 11.23
C GLU A 34 8.04 -8.03 11.29
N GLU A 35 8.36 -7.08 10.42
CA GLU A 35 9.68 -6.42 10.42
C GLU A 35 9.57 -4.94 10.82
N VAL A 36 8.75 -4.16 10.11
CA VAL A 36 8.77 -2.68 10.25
C VAL A 36 8.27 -2.21 11.61
N ILE A 37 7.17 -2.79 12.13
CA ILE A 37 6.65 -2.45 13.46
C ILE A 37 7.67 -2.83 14.55
N PRO A 38 8.14 -4.08 14.67
CA PRO A 38 9.10 -4.44 15.72
C PRO A 38 10.44 -3.72 15.59
N GLU A 39 10.95 -3.46 14.38
CA GLU A 39 12.16 -2.67 14.19
C GLU A 39 11.98 -1.22 14.66
N SER A 40 10.82 -0.61 14.37
CA SER A 40 10.51 0.75 14.86
C SER A 40 10.40 0.80 16.39
N GLN A 41 9.95 -0.28 17.03
CA GLN A 41 9.82 -0.42 18.48
C GLN A 41 11.15 -0.82 19.18
N ALA A 42 12.11 -1.40 18.45
CA ALA A 42 13.39 -1.84 19.00
C ALA A 42 14.29 -0.70 19.53
N GLY A 43 14.06 0.54 19.07
CA GLY A 43 14.78 1.75 19.49
C GLY A 43 14.36 2.34 20.86
N GLY A 44 13.46 1.68 21.60
CA GLY A 44 13.06 2.07 22.95
C GLY A 44 12.04 3.22 23.05
N HIS A 45 11.67 3.85 21.93
CA HIS A 45 10.69 4.95 21.86
C HIS A 45 9.36 4.48 21.26
N ASN A 46 8.75 3.49 21.91
CA ASN A 46 7.58 2.77 21.38
C ASN A 46 6.39 3.70 21.04
N ASP A 47 6.18 4.73 21.86
CA ASP A 47 5.06 5.65 21.67
C ASP A 47 5.27 6.56 20.46
N LEU A 48 6.49 7.04 20.23
CA LEU A 48 6.82 7.91 19.10
C LEU A 48 6.80 7.16 17.76
N ALA A 49 7.32 5.94 17.75
CA ALA A 49 7.30 5.06 16.58
C ALA A 49 5.86 4.70 16.18
N THR A 50 5.00 4.37 17.14
CA THR A 50 3.58 4.10 16.89
C THR A 50 2.85 5.36 16.41
N PHE A 51 3.14 6.52 17.01
CA PHE A 51 2.49 7.78 16.62
C PHE A 51 2.86 8.20 15.19
N SER A 52 4.12 8.03 14.78
CA SER A 52 4.57 8.36 13.43
C SER A 52 4.01 7.40 12.36
N THR A 53 3.90 6.10 12.66
CA THR A 53 3.23 5.14 11.75
C THR A 53 1.76 5.48 11.58
N LEU A 54 1.07 5.82 12.67
CA LEU A 54 -0.35 6.19 12.63
C LEU A 54 -0.57 7.49 11.85
N LEU A 55 0.31 8.49 12.04
CA LEU A 55 0.30 9.74 11.28
C LEU A 55 0.55 9.51 9.78
N GLY A 56 1.51 8.67 9.42
CA GLY A 56 1.82 8.32 8.02
C GLY A 56 0.66 7.59 7.33
N PHE A 57 0.01 6.67 8.04
CA PHE A 57 -1.17 5.97 7.54
C PHE A 57 -2.34 6.94 7.32
N LEU A 58 -2.61 7.84 8.28
CA LEU A 58 -3.62 8.88 8.12
C LEU A 58 -3.30 9.82 6.96
N ALA A 59 -2.04 10.24 6.81
CA ALA A 59 -1.63 11.09 5.71
C ALA A 59 -1.84 10.42 4.35
N MET A 60 -1.54 9.12 4.23
CA MET A 60 -1.81 8.33 3.03
C MET A 60 -3.31 8.30 2.71
N VAL A 61 -4.16 7.99 3.70
CA VAL A 61 -5.62 7.94 3.51
C VAL A 61 -6.18 9.30 3.10
N VAL A 62 -5.70 10.38 3.72
CA VAL A 62 -6.09 11.74 3.33
C VAL A 62 -5.65 12.06 1.91
N LEU A 63 -4.42 11.69 1.51
CA LEU A 63 -3.94 11.93 0.16
C LEU A 63 -4.79 11.16 -0.87
N ASP A 64 -5.14 9.90 -0.60
CA ASP A 64 -5.99 9.09 -1.47
C ASP A 64 -7.38 9.71 -1.62
N VAL A 65 -8.04 10.06 -0.52
CA VAL A 65 -9.37 10.70 -0.51
C VAL A 65 -9.39 12.07 -1.21
N VAL A 66 -8.28 12.80 -1.19
CA VAL A 66 -8.17 14.13 -1.83
C VAL A 66 -7.81 14.03 -3.32
N VAL A 67 -7.01 13.02 -3.71
CA VAL A 67 -6.52 12.85 -5.08
C VAL A 67 -7.49 12.04 -5.95
N VAL A 68 -8.24 11.10 -5.36
CA VAL A 68 -9.29 10.30 -6.02
C VAL A 68 -10.59 11.09 -6.13
#